data_AF-A0A2U1MGL0-F1
#
_entry.id   AF-A0A2U1MGL0-F1
#
_cell.length_a   1.000
_cell.length_b   1.000
_cell.length_c   1.000
_cell.angle_alpha   90.00
_cell.angle_beta   90.00
_cell.angle_gamma   90.00
#
_symmetry.space_group_name_H-M   'P 1'
#
loop_
_entity.id
_entity.type
_entity.pdbx_description
1 polymer ?
#
loop_
_entity_poly.entity_id
_entity_poly.type
_entity_poly.pdbx_seq_one_letter_code
_entity_poly.pdbx_strand_id
1 'polypeptide(L)'
;MLLMCQSESSDQDIEEILTQAGALKAENLQFSSFTQEGPNHPDTQNENLQSPARKLLDYFKYNNLSDSPSKVRNTLLVIVILITAATYQPALSPPGGTWQDDTIPSTTNNTTTTKRHKAGEAIMASNRPIAYSVFLLSNSIGFFMSLHMISVLTTAFPLKLELRISTIALSITYTNCMLAIAPNSFITFCFIGITFVMQFMIPCTTTLVRNYFKRSRNVSPKTSHERV
;
A
#
# COMPACT_ATOMS: atom_id res chain seq x y z
N MET A 1 -59.71 34.35 -7.13
CA MET A 1 -59.45 32.94 -7.51
C MET A 1 -58.46 32.92 -8.68
N LEU A 2 -57.23 33.41 -8.48
CA LEU A 2 -56.21 33.55 -9.53
C LEU A 2 -54.78 33.19 -9.07
N LEU A 3 -54.64 32.56 -7.90
CA LEU A 3 -53.34 32.16 -7.34
C LEU A 3 -53.03 30.67 -7.52
N MET A 4 -53.93 29.87 -8.11
CA MET A 4 -53.71 28.43 -8.28
C MET A 4 -53.00 28.04 -9.58
N CYS A 5 -52.96 28.90 -10.61
CA CYS A 5 -52.41 28.51 -11.93
C CYS A 5 -50.89 28.76 -12.07
N GLN A 6 -50.29 29.61 -11.22
CA GLN A 6 -48.84 29.87 -11.27
C GLN A 6 -48.00 28.75 -10.66
N SER A 7 -48.57 27.97 -9.74
CA SER A 7 -47.87 26.82 -9.14
C SER A 7 -47.73 25.66 -10.12
N GLU A 8 -48.71 25.48 -11.01
CA GLU A 8 -48.77 24.33 -11.93
C GLU A 8 -47.71 24.39 -13.04
N SER A 9 -47.37 25.59 -13.55
CA SER A 9 -46.32 25.69 -14.58
C SER A 9 -44.91 25.57 -13.98
N SER A 10 -44.71 26.03 -12.74
CA SER A 10 -43.40 25.97 -12.09
C SER A 10 -42.99 24.53 -11.71
N ASP A 11 -43.96 23.68 -11.38
CA ASP A 11 -43.68 22.27 -11.04
C ASP A 11 -43.40 21.42 -12.30
N GLN A 12 -44.02 21.76 -13.44
CA GLN A 12 -43.75 21.11 -14.73
C GLN A 12 -42.31 21.35 -15.20
N ASP A 13 -41.80 22.57 -15.05
CA ASP A 13 -40.42 22.92 -15.42
C ASP A 13 -39.39 22.13 -14.59
N ILE A 14 -39.70 21.88 -13.30
CA ILE A 14 -38.84 21.10 -12.41
C ILE A 14 -38.90 19.60 -12.75
N GLU A 15 -40.09 19.07 -13.07
CA GLU A 15 -40.26 17.69 -13.53
C GLU A 15 -39.48 17.43 -14.82
N GLU A 16 -39.48 18.37 -15.77
CA GLU A 16 -38.76 18.26 -17.04
C GLU A 16 -37.23 18.31 -16.84
N ILE A 17 -36.73 19.21 -16.00
CA ILE A 17 -35.30 19.30 -15.66
C ILE A 17 -34.82 18.00 -14.97
N LEU A 18 -35.61 17.46 -14.05
CA LEU A 18 -35.27 16.21 -13.34
C LEU A 18 -35.33 15.01 -14.29
N THR A 19 -36.29 14.96 -15.19
CA THR A 19 -36.40 13.91 -16.21
C THR A 19 -35.25 13.98 -17.22
N GLN A 20 -34.84 15.18 -17.64
CA GLN A 20 -33.67 15.39 -18.51
C GLN A 20 -32.34 15.03 -17.83
N ALA A 21 -32.27 15.18 -16.50
CA ALA A 21 -31.15 14.70 -15.67
C ALA A 21 -31.18 13.19 -15.39
N GLY A 22 -32.17 12.45 -15.91
CA GLY A 22 -32.30 11.00 -15.78
C GLY A 22 -33.01 10.53 -14.50
N ALA A 23 -33.74 11.40 -13.81
CA ALA A 23 -34.56 11.01 -12.67
C ALA A 23 -35.84 10.29 -13.14
N LEU A 24 -36.20 9.20 -12.46
CA LEU A 24 -37.42 8.43 -12.73
C LEU A 24 -38.52 8.79 -11.74
N LYS A 25 -39.74 8.96 -12.26
CA LYS A 25 -40.93 9.29 -11.48
C LYS A 25 -41.36 8.10 -10.59
N ALA A 26 -41.74 8.39 -9.34
CA ALA A 26 -42.02 7.37 -8.32
C ALA A 26 -43.17 6.41 -8.67
N GLU A 27 -44.10 6.81 -9.54
CA GLU A 27 -45.19 5.94 -10.02
C GLU A 27 -44.69 4.75 -10.87
N ASN A 28 -43.50 4.85 -11.46
CA ASN A 28 -42.85 3.73 -12.16
C ASN A 28 -42.12 2.77 -11.20
N LEU A 29 -42.05 3.06 -9.90
CA LEU A 29 -41.38 2.21 -8.90
C LEU A 29 -42.34 1.30 -8.12
N GLN A 30 -43.65 1.40 -8.32
CA GLN A 30 -44.64 0.67 -7.48
C GLN A 30 -45.53 -0.35 -8.19
N PHE A 31 -45.35 -0.62 -9.50
CA PHE A 31 -46.13 -1.65 -10.18
C PHE A 31 -45.26 -2.71 -10.87
N SER A 32 -44.69 -3.62 -10.07
CA SER A 32 -44.37 -4.97 -10.53
C SER A 32 -44.08 -5.89 -9.34
N SER A 33 -45.09 -6.08 -8.48
CA SER A 33 -45.18 -7.24 -7.59
C SER A 33 -46.38 -8.10 -8.00
N PHE A 34 -46.08 -9.36 -8.34
CA PHE A 34 -46.99 -10.51 -8.49
C PHE A 34 -48.06 -10.48 -9.61
N THR A 35 -47.76 -11.17 -10.71
CA THR A 35 -48.71 -12.14 -11.29
C THR A 35 -47.92 -13.34 -11.84
N GLN A 36 -48.31 -14.51 -11.37
CA GLN A 36 -47.83 -15.84 -11.77
C GLN A 36 -48.73 -16.33 -12.90
N GLU A 37 -48.19 -16.53 -14.11
CA GLU A 37 -48.76 -17.41 -15.15
C GLU A 37 -47.63 -17.96 -16.04
N GLY A 38 -47.78 -19.22 -16.46
CA GLY A 38 -46.71 -20.11 -16.95
C GLY A 38 -46.33 -19.98 -18.44
N PRO A 39 -45.93 -21.09 -19.08
CA PRO A 39 -44.56 -21.29 -19.54
C PRO A 39 -44.36 -21.12 -21.06
N ASN A 40 -43.07 -21.02 -21.43
CA ASN A 40 -42.46 -21.28 -22.76
C ASN A 40 -42.01 -20.05 -23.55
N HIS A 41 -40.71 -19.75 -23.49
CA HIS A 41 -39.70 -20.05 -24.52
C HIS A 41 -38.47 -19.15 -24.27
N PRO A 42 -37.22 -19.65 -24.37
CA PRO A 42 -36.09 -19.05 -23.70
C PRO A 42 -35.43 -17.99 -24.57
N ASP A 43 -35.22 -16.81 -24.00
CA ASP A 43 -34.07 -15.97 -24.27
C ASP A 43 -33.98 -14.97 -23.13
N THR A 44 -33.26 -15.34 -22.08
CA THR A 44 -32.94 -14.39 -21.01
C THR A 44 -31.49 -14.56 -20.65
N GLN A 45 -30.76 -13.49 -20.97
CA GLN A 45 -29.38 -13.25 -20.60
C GLN A 45 -29.16 -13.63 -19.15
N ASN A 46 -28.09 -14.39 -18.97
CA ASN A 46 -27.49 -14.78 -17.72
C ASN A 46 -27.15 -13.52 -16.90
N GLU A 47 -28.11 -13.04 -16.09
CA GLU A 47 -27.92 -12.07 -15.00
C GLU A 47 -26.96 -12.70 -13.98
N ASN A 48 -25.67 -12.59 -14.30
CA ASN A 48 -24.57 -13.02 -13.45
C ASN A 48 -24.64 -12.17 -12.17
N LEU A 49 -25.01 -12.83 -11.07
CA LEU A 49 -25.05 -12.28 -9.72
C LEU A 49 -23.65 -11.77 -9.34
N GLN A 50 -23.32 -10.54 -9.74
CA GLN A 50 -22.04 -9.91 -9.47
C GLN A 50 -22.00 -9.58 -7.97
N SER A 51 -21.45 -10.53 -7.21
CA SER A 51 -21.24 -10.47 -5.77
C SER A 51 -20.75 -9.08 -5.34
N PRO A 52 -21.21 -8.52 -4.21
CA PRO A 52 -20.70 -7.27 -3.65
C PRO A 52 -19.17 -7.22 -3.57
N ALA A 53 -18.53 -8.37 -3.35
CA ALA A 53 -17.07 -8.49 -3.36
C ALA A 53 -16.44 -8.24 -4.75
N ARG A 54 -17.10 -8.63 -5.84
CA ARG A 54 -16.65 -8.33 -7.22
C ARG A 54 -16.74 -6.84 -7.52
N LYS A 55 -17.82 -6.18 -7.12
CA LYS A 55 -17.98 -4.72 -7.26
C LYS A 55 -16.94 -3.96 -6.44
N LEU A 56 -16.67 -4.41 -5.21
CA LEU A 56 -15.62 -3.85 -4.37
C LEU A 56 -14.23 -4.03 -5.01
N LEU A 57 -13.95 -5.23 -5.54
CA LEU A 57 -12.70 -5.49 -6.26
C LEU A 57 -12.58 -4.62 -7.52
N ASP A 58 -13.67 -4.41 -8.27
CA ASP A 58 -13.68 -3.52 -9.45
C ASP A 58 -13.50 -2.04 -9.09
N TYR A 59 -13.96 -1.61 -7.91
CA TYR A 59 -13.68 -0.26 -7.38
C TYR A 59 -12.19 -0.07 -7.03
N PHE A 60 -11.56 -1.07 -6.41
CA PHE A 60 -10.12 -1.06 -6.12
C PHE A 60 -9.24 -1.42 -7.31
N LYS A 61 -9.85 -1.92 -8.39
CA LYS A 61 -9.13 -2.34 -9.58
C LYS A 61 -8.58 -1.12 -10.29
N TYR A 62 -7.26 -1.09 -10.34
CA TYR A 62 -6.54 -0.08 -11.09
C TYR A 62 -6.93 -0.14 -12.57
N ASN A 63 -7.51 0.95 -13.07
CA ASN A 63 -7.85 1.11 -14.48
C ASN A 63 -6.75 1.89 -15.20
N ASN A 64 -5.83 1.14 -15.83
CA ASN A 64 -4.74 1.66 -16.66
C ASN A 64 -5.20 2.59 -17.81
N LEU A 65 -6.50 2.61 -18.15
CA LEU A 65 -7.09 3.48 -19.17
C LEU A 65 -7.60 4.83 -18.63
N SER A 66 -8.03 4.90 -17.37
CA SER A 66 -8.62 6.12 -16.78
C SER A 66 -7.62 6.91 -15.93
N ASP A 67 -6.67 6.21 -15.30
CA ASP A 67 -5.74 6.85 -14.39
C ASP A 67 -4.42 7.23 -15.08
N SER A 68 -4.09 8.52 -15.02
CA SER A 68 -2.80 9.01 -15.47
C SER A 68 -1.66 8.37 -14.64
N PRO A 69 -0.57 7.90 -15.25
CA PRO A 69 0.58 7.33 -14.55
C PRO A 69 1.13 8.23 -13.41
N SER A 70 1.01 9.54 -13.55
CA SER A 70 1.41 10.51 -12.53
C SER A 70 0.52 10.47 -11.28
N LYS A 71 -0.79 10.26 -11.43
CA LYS A 71 -1.74 10.17 -10.31
C LYS A 71 -1.48 8.90 -9.50
N VAL A 72 -1.31 7.78 -10.19
CA VAL A 72 -0.96 6.48 -9.59
C VAL A 72 0.34 6.55 -8.80
N ARG A 73 1.37 7.14 -9.42
CA ARG A 73 2.68 7.34 -8.79
C ARG A 73 2.57 8.18 -7.51
N ASN A 74 1.79 9.25 -7.51
CA ASN A 74 1.60 10.10 -6.34
C ASN A 74 0.88 9.35 -5.21
N THR A 75 -0.20 8.62 -5.53
CA THR A 75 -0.92 7.79 -4.55
C THR A 75 -0.02 6.70 -3.98
N LEU A 76 0.73 5.99 -4.83
CA LEU A 76 1.67 4.97 -4.38
C LEU A 76 2.78 5.57 -3.51
N LEU A 77 3.32 6.74 -3.83
CA LEU A 77 4.31 7.40 -2.97
C LEU A 77 3.77 7.63 -1.56
N VAL A 78 2.52 8.12 -1.44
CA VAL A 78 1.88 8.30 -0.13
C VAL A 78 1.76 6.97 0.61
N ILE A 79 1.23 5.93 -0.05
CA ILE A 79 1.08 4.59 0.56
C ILE A 79 2.43 4.06 1.03
N VAL A 80 3.47 4.20 0.21
CA VAL A 80 4.80 3.68 0.52
C VAL A 80 5.45 4.47 1.66
N ILE A 81 5.26 5.79 1.74
CA ILE A 81 5.71 6.60 2.89
C ILE A 81 4.98 6.16 4.17
N LEU A 82 3.68 5.88 4.10
CA LEU A 82 2.92 5.37 5.25
C LEU A 82 3.44 4.01 5.72
N ILE A 83 3.71 3.08 4.81
CA ILE A 83 4.32 1.79 5.14
C ILE A 83 5.71 1.99 5.76
N THR A 84 6.50 2.90 5.22
CA THR A 84 7.84 3.24 5.74
C THR A 84 7.74 3.76 7.17
N ALA A 85 6.81 4.69 7.43
CA ALA A 85 6.59 5.23 8.77
C ALA A 85 6.09 4.16 9.75
N ALA A 86 5.11 3.35 9.35
CA ALA A 86 4.56 2.27 10.17
C ALA A 86 5.61 1.21 10.54
N THR A 87 6.49 0.87 9.61
CA THR A 87 7.57 -0.11 9.84
C THR A 87 8.75 0.48 10.61
N TYR A 88 8.94 1.80 10.61
CA TYR A 88 9.94 2.48 11.42
C TYR A 88 9.54 2.57 12.90
N GLN A 89 8.24 2.59 13.21
CA GLN A 89 7.75 2.70 14.59
C GLN A 89 8.27 1.61 15.54
N PRO A 90 8.21 0.30 15.20
CA PRO A 90 8.77 -0.75 16.04
C PRO A 90 10.28 -0.67 16.26
N ALA A 91 11.02 0.04 15.41
CA ALA A 91 12.45 0.25 15.59
C ALA A 91 12.74 1.23 16.72
N LEU A 92 11.87 2.21 16.93
CA LEU A 92 11.98 3.16 18.03
C LEU A 92 11.35 2.62 19.32
N SER A 93 10.30 1.82 19.18
CA SER A 93 9.53 1.30 20.30
C SER A 93 9.14 -0.14 20.01
N PRO A 94 10.02 -1.10 20.37
CA PRO A 94 9.78 -2.51 20.13
C PRO A 94 8.49 -2.98 20.82
N PRO A 95 7.77 -3.96 20.23
CA PRO A 95 6.61 -4.55 20.88
C PRO A 95 7.02 -5.17 22.22
N GLY A 96 6.27 -4.81 23.28
CA GLY A 96 6.59 -5.20 24.65
C GLY A 96 7.65 -4.35 25.34
N GLY A 97 8.20 -3.33 24.66
CA GLY A 97 9.19 -2.41 25.21
C GLY A 97 10.60 -2.99 25.28
N THR A 98 11.49 -2.24 25.90
CA THR A 98 12.88 -2.60 26.15
C THR A 98 13.15 -2.72 27.64
N TRP A 99 14.13 -3.55 27.99
CA TRP A 99 14.64 -3.61 29.36
C TRP A 99 15.24 -2.26 29.75
N GLN A 100 15.00 -1.84 30.99
CA GLN A 100 15.47 -0.56 31.53
C GLN A 100 16.75 -0.72 32.37
N ASP A 101 17.09 -1.96 32.72
CA ASP A 101 18.20 -2.34 33.57
C ASP A 101 19.00 -3.51 32.96
N ASP A 102 20.19 -3.72 33.52
CA ASP A 102 21.05 -4.85 33.19
C ASP A 102 20.86 -5.94 34.25
N THR A 103 20.52 -7.16 33.84
CA THR A 103 20.41 -8.30 34.75
C THR A 103 21.41 -9.39 34.42
N ILE A 104 22.25 -9.71 35.42
CA ILE A 104 23.11 -10.89 35.40
C ILE A 104 22.39 -12.00 36.18
N PRO A 105 22.21 -13.20 35.59
CA PRO A 105 21.57 -14.31 36.28
C PRO A 105 22.42 -14.73 37.49
N SER A 106 21.88 -14.54 38.69
CA SER A 106 22.49 -14.98 39.95
C SER A 106 21.87 -16.31 40.36
N THR A 107 22.71 -17.30 40.65
CA THR A 107 22.25 -18.61 41.14
C THR A 107 22.23 -18.58 42.66
N THR A 108 21.07 -18.27 43.25
CA THR A 108 20.87 -18.38 44.71
C THR A 108 19.85 -19.49 44.96
N ASN A 109 20.27 -20.52 45.70
CA ASN A 109 19.44 -21.62 46.19
C ASN A 109 18.55 -22.27 45.12
N ASN A 110 19.14 -22.99 44.16
CA ASN A 110 18.50 -23.87 43.16
C ASN A 110 17.32 -23.31 42.33
N THR A 111 17.01 -22.01 42.44
CA THR A 111 16.03 -21.29 41.61
C THR A 111 16.73 -20.22 40.77
N THR A 112 16.72 -20.35 39.45
CA THR A 112 17.17 -19.30 38.53
C THR A 112 16.15 -18.16 38.51
N THR A 113 16.48 -17.03 39.12
CA THR A 113 15.49 -15.97 39.38
C THR A 113 15.17 -15.07 38.17
N THR A 114 16.03 -14.95 37.16
CA THR A 114 15.76 -14.11 35.97
C THR A 114 16.65 -14.49 34.77
N LYS A 115 16.12 -14.35 33.54
CA LYS A 115 16.91 -14.49 32.30
C LYS A 115 17.85 -13.28 32.14
N ARG A 116 19.09 -13.53 31.69
CA ARG A 116 20.05 -12.47 31.32
C ARG A 116 19.41 -11.52 30.29
N HIS A 117 19.55 -10.22 30.52
CA HIS A 117 19.18 -9.18 29.56
C HIS A 117 20.01 -7.92 29.81
N LYS A 118 20.08 -7.07 28.79
CA LYS A 118 20.75 -5.77 28.85
C LYS A 118 19.75 -4.64 28.61
N ALA A 119 19.96 -3.49 29.25
CA ALA A 119 19.19 -2.28 29.01
C ALA A 119 19.20 -1.92 27.51
N GLY A 120 18.01 -1.65 26.97
CA GLY A 120 17.80 -1.40 25.55
C GLY A 120 17.43 -2.63 24.70
N GLU A 121 17.66 -3.86 25.19
CA GLU A 121 17.20 -5.06 24.48
C GLU A 121 15.67 -5.18 24.55
N ALA A 122 15.05 -5.67 23.47
CA ALA A 122 13.61 -5.90 23.47
C ALA A 122 13.23 -6.99 24.49
N ILE A 123 12.25 -6.68 25.35
CA ILE A 123 11.69 -7.65 26.32
C ILE A 123 11.11 -8.87 25.59
N MET A 124 10.46 -8.64 24.45
CA MET A 124 9.91 -9.71 23.62
C MET A 124 11.00 -10.63 23.06
N ALA A 125 12.22 -10.13 22.83
CA ALA A 125 13.33 -10.94 22.36
C ALA A 125 13.80 -11.94 23.44
N SER A 126 13.81 -11.54 24.72
CA SER A 126 14.18 -12.42 25.85
C SER A 126 13.09 -13.44 26.18
N ASN A 127 11.82 -13.03 26.05
CA ASN A 127 10.67 -13.86 26.43
C ASN A 127 10.24 -14.83 25.33
N ARG A 128 10.17 -14.36 24.07
CA ARG A 128 9.73 -15.14 22.90
C ARG A 128 10.64 -14.89 21.69
N PRO A 129 11.88 -15.41 21.70
CA PRO A 129 12.89 -15.10 20.69
C PRO A 129 12.47 -15.46 19.26
N ILE A 130 11.78 -16.60 19.07
CA ILE A 130 11.34 -17.03 17.74
C ILE A 130 10.28 -16.08 17.16
N ALA A 131 9.25 -15.75 17.95
CA ALA A 131 8.19 -14.84 17.51
C ALA A 131 8.74 -13.43 17.24
N TYR A 132 9.64 -12.96 18.11
CA TYR A 132 10.33 -11.68 17.91
C TYR A 132 11.18 -11.67 16.63
N SER A 133 11.85 -12.77 16.32
CA SER A 133 12.66 -12.90 15.10
C SER A 133 11.81 -12.84 13.83
N VAL A 134 10.68 -13.55 13.79
CA VAL A 134 9.74 -13.50 12.65
C VAL A 134 9.17 -12.10 12.47
N PHE A 135 8.78 -11.46 13.58
CA PHE A 135 8.31 -10.08 13.59
C PHE A 135 9.36 -9.12 13.01
N LEU A 136 10.59 -9.17 13.53
CA LEU A 136 11.69 -8.29 13.14
C LEU A 136 12.07 -8.46 11.68
N LEU A 137 12.14 -9.70 11.19
CA LEU A 137 12.42 -9.98 9.78
C LEU A 137 11.30 -9.45 8.87
N SER A 138 10.04 -9.76 9.19
CA SER A 138 8.90 -9.35 8.37
C SER A 138 8.76 -7.83 8.31
N ASN A 139 8.88 -7.15 9.46
CA ASN A 139 8.81 -5.70 9.57
C ASN A 139 9.90 -5.03 8.72
N SER A 140 11.11 -5.56 8.80
CA SER A 140 12.25 -5.00 8.09
C SER A 140 12.22 -5.24 6.59
N ILE A 141 11.70 -6.40 6.14
CA ILE A 141 11.43 -6.62 4.72
C ILE A 141 10.43 -5.56 4.22
N GLY A 142 9.35 -5.31 4.98
CA GLY A 142 8.38 -4.26 4.65
C GLY A 142 9.04 -2.88 4.51
N PHE A 143 9.90 -2.51 5.45
CA PHE A 143 10.64 -1.25 5.42
C PHE A 143 11.60 -1.14 4.22
N PHE A 144 12.43 -2.15 3.94
CA PHE A 144 13.35 -2.07 2.81
C PHE A 144 12.64 -2.11 1.45
N MET A 145 11.55 -2.88 1.36
CA MET A 145 10.71 -2.90 0.15
C MET A 145 10.05 -1.54 -0.08
N SER A 146 9.62 -0.84 0.98
CA SER A 146 9.05 0.50 0.84
C SER A 146 10.12 1.53 0.43
N LEU A 147 11.33 1.49 0.99
CA LEU A 147 12.43 2.33 0.54
C LEU A 147 12.82 2.07 -0.93
N HIS A 148 12.81 0.80 -1.34
CA HIS A 148 13.03 0.42 -2.73
C HIS A 148 11.96 1.01 -3.66
N MET A 149 10.68 0.90 -3.28
CA MET A 149 9.58 1.50 -4.02
C MET A 149 9.70 3.03 -4.09
N ILE A 150 10.03 3.72 -2.98
CA ILE A 150 10.31 5.17 -2.99
C ILE A 150 11.39 5.48 -4.03
N SER A 151 12.49 4.73 -4.04
CA SER A 151 13.57 4.94 -4.99
C SER A 151 13.11 4.77 -6.45
N VAL A 152 12.37 3.70 -6.75
CA VAL A 152 11.84 3.43 -8.10
C VAL A 152 10.84 4.51 -8.52
N LEU A 153 9.89 4.86 -7.66
CA LEU A 153 8.86 5.85 -7.97
C LEU A 153 9.45 7.25 -8.10
N THR A 154 10.56 7.57 -7.43
CA THR A 154 11.15 8.91 -7.51
C THR A 154 12.22 9.08 -8.59
N THR A 155 12.48 8.04 -9.38
CA THR A 155 13.47 8.06 -10.49
C THR A 155 13.29 9.14 -11.54
N ALA A 156 12.15 9.84 -11.62
CA ALA A 156 11.94 10.94 -12.56
C ALA A 156 12.10 12.34 -11.94
N PHE A 157 12.28 12.49 -10.61
CA PHE A 157 12.36 13.81 -9.95
C PHE A 157 13.76 14.46 -10.03
N PRO A 158 13.87 15.80 -10.14
CA PRO A 158 15.17 16.48 -10.15
C PRO A 158 15.99 16.29 -8.86
N LEU A 159 15.33 16.11 -7.71
CA LEU A 159 15.95 15.94 -6.38
C LEU A 159 16.36 14.49 -6.04
N LYS A 160 16.64 13.68 -7.07
CA LYS A 160 17.00 12.25 -6.94
C LYS A 160 18.17 11.99 -5.99
N LEU A 161 19.20 12.83 -6.01
CA LEU A 161 20.42 12.62 -5.23
C LEU A 161 20.20 12.88 -3.75
N GLU A 162 19.52 13.98 -3.42
CA GLU A 162 19.17 14.34 -2.04
C GLU A 162 18.29 13.26 -1.40
N LEU A 163 17.24 12.82 -2.12
CA LEU A 163 16.38 11.75 -1.65
C LEU A 163 17.13 10.42 -1.49
N ARG A 164 18.10 10.13 -2.37
CA ARG A 164 18.93 8.92 -2.26
C ARG A 164 19.82 8.96 -1.01
N ILE A 165 20.43 10.10 -0.72
CA ILE A 165 21.22 10.30 0.51
C ILE A 165 20.31 10.13 1.74
N SER A 166 19.14 10.76 1.74
CA SER A 166 18.15 10.63 2.81
C SER A 166 17.71 9.18 3.02
N THR A 167 17.44 8.44 1.94
CA THR A 167 17.07 7.01 2.00
C THR A 167 18.20 6.16 2.57
N ILE A 168 19.46 6.41 2.18
CA ILE A 168 20.63 5.72 2.73
C ILE A 168 20.77 6.01 4.23
N ALA A 169 20.66 7.28 4.63
CA ALA A 169 20.73 7.68 6.03
C ALA A 169 19.64 7.00 6.86
N LEU A 170 18.40 6.97 6.35
CA LEU A 170 17.27 6.34 7.00
C LEU A 170 17.46 4.81 7.14
N SER A 171 17.98 4.14 6.11
CA SER A 171 18.36 2.71 6.18
C SER A 171 19.41 2.45 7.27
N ILE A 172 20.43 3.30 7.36
CA ILE A 172 21.50 3.17 8.37
C ILE A 172 20.92 3.35 9.76
N THR A 173 20.10 4.37 10.00
CA THR A 173 19.48 4.61 11.31
C THR A 173 18.60 3.44 11.72
N TYR A 174 17.74 2.94 10.83
CA TYR A 174 16.91 1.77 11.10
C TYR A 174 17.74 0.53 11.49
N THR A 175 18.84 0.29 10.78
CA THR A 175 19.75 -0.82 11.08
C THR A 175 20.39 -0.67 12.46
N ASN A 176 20.79 0.55 12.85
CA ASN A 176 21.34 0.82 14.18
C ASN A 176 20.30 0.58 15.29
N CYS A 177 19.06 1.01 15.09
CA CYS A 177 17.97 0.73 16.03
C CYS A 177 17.77 -0.79 16.21
N MET A 178 17.69 -1.54 15.11
CA MET A 178 17.52 -2.99 15.15
C MET A 178 18.70 -3.70 15.83
N LEU A 179 19.93 -3.24 15.60
CA LEU A 179 21.14 -3.77 16.26
C LEU A 179 21.14 -3.52 17.77
N ALA A 180 20.68 -2.34 18.20
CA ALA A 180 20.62 -2.00 19.63
C ALA A 180 19.63 -2.86 20.41
N ILE A 181 18.56 -3.32 19.76
CA ILE A 181 17.44 -3.99 20.41
C ILE A 181 17.54 -5.53 20.31
N ALA A 182 18.22 -6.07 19.29
CA ALA A 182 18.28 -7.50 19.02
C ALA A 182 19.41 -8.20 19.81
N PRO A 183 19.10 -9.18 20.68
CA PRO A 183 20.10 -9.87 21.51
C PRO A 183 20.90 -10.96 20.75
N ASN A 184 20.39 -11.44 19.60
CA ASN A 184 20.95 -12.61 18.90
C ASN A 184 21.83 -12.21 17.72
N SER A 185 23.15 -12.34 17.88
CA SER A 185 24.15 -11.92 16.89
C SER A 185 23.93 -12.54 15.50
N PHE A 186 23.55 -13.81 15.40
CA PHE A 186 23.38 -14.48 14.09
C PHE A 186 22.25 -13.87 13.25
N ILE A 187 21.09 -13.63 13.86
CA ILE A 187 19.93 -13.03 13.16
C ILE A 187 20.29 -11.62 12.72
N THR A 188 20.97 -10.88 13.58
CA THR A 188 21.45 -9.54 13.27
C THR A 188 22.49 -9.53 12.13
N PHE A 189 23.39 -10.52 12.06
CA PHE A 189 24.34 -10.63 10.93
C PHE A 189 23.66 -10.98 9.61
N CYS A 190 22.74 -11.95 9.60
CA CYS A 190 21.95 -12.25 8.40
C CYS A 190 21.14 -11.03 7.95
N PHE A 191 20.58 -10.31 8.92
CA PHE A 191 19.81 -9.10 8.70
C PHE A 191 20.65 -7.97 8.07
N ILE A 192 21.85 -7.73 8.60
CA ILE A 192 22.84 -6.79 8.04
C ILE A 192 23.18 -7.20 6.60
N GLY A 193 23.45 -8.49 6.36
CA GLY A 193 23.76 -9.01 5.03
C GLY A 193 22.64 -8.72 4.01
N ILE A 194 21.39 -9.03 4.37
CA ILE A 194 20.21 -8.75 3.53
C ILE A 194 20.07 -7.26 3.26
N THR A 195 20.29 -6.42 4.27
CA THR A 195 20.23 -4.96 4.15
C THR A 195 21.27 -4.44 3.16
N PHE A 196 22.51 -4.92 3.23
CA PHE A 196 23.57 -4.56 2.29
C PHE A 196 23.22 -4.97 0.86
N VAL A 197 22.68 -6.17 0.67
CA VAL A 197 22.21 -6.64 -0.65
C VAL A 197 21.11 -5.73 -1.17
N MET A 198 20.08 -5.44 -0.37
CA MET A 198 18.97 -4.57 -0.77
C MET A 198 19.46 -3.16 -1.16
N GLN A 199 20.43 -2.61 -0.43
CA GLN A 199 20.99 -1.29 -0.74
C GLN A 199 21.82 -1.30 -2.03
N PHE A 200 22.51 -2.40 -2.33
CA PHE A 200 23.25 -2.60 -3.58
C PHE A 200 22.31 -2.83 -4.78
N MET A 201 21.10 -3.35 -4.56
CA MET A 201 20.12 -3.55 -5.63
C MET A 201 19.51 -2.23 -6.15
N ILE A 202 19.49 -1.16 -5.35
CA ILE A 202 18.96 0.17 -5.77
C ILE A 202 19.69 0.78 -6.99
N PRO A 203 21.03 0.89 -7.02
CA PRO A 203 21.74 1.34 -8.22
C PRO A 203 21.55 0.39 -9.42
N CYS A 204 21.36 -0.91 -9.17
CA CYS A 204 21.09 -1.89 -10.22
C CYS A 204 19.71 -1.65 -10.85
N THR A 205 18.64 -1.51 -10.06
CA THR A 205 17.29 -1.23 -10.58
C THR A 205 17.20 0.11 -11.26
N THR A 206 17.81 1.17 -10.71
CA THR A 206 17.84 2.49 -11.39
C THR A 206 18.57 2.42 -12.74
N THR A 207 19.65 1.64 -12.84
CA THR A 207 20.38 1.42 -14.10
C THR A 207 19.59 0.56 -15.08
N LEU A 208 18.94 -0.51 -14.62
CA LEU A 208 18.09 -1.38 -15.43
C LEU A 208 16.88 -0.62 -15.98
N VAL A 209 16.19 0.15 -15.14
CA VAL A 209 15.07 1.00 -15.55
C VAL A 209 15.52 2.03 -16.58
N ARG A 210 16.66 2.71 -16.34
CA ARG A 210 17.24 3.66 -17.30
C ARG A 210 17.58 2.99 -18.64
N ASN A 211 18.17 1.81 -18.60
CA ASN A 211 18.55 1.05 -19.79
C ASN A 211 17.33 0.52 -20.55
N TYR A 212 16.30 0.08 -19.82
CA TYR A 212 15.02 -0.35 -20.38
C TYR A 212 14.32 0.81 -21.10
N PHE A 213 14.17 1.98 -20.46
CA PHE A 213 13.59 3.16 -21.11
C PHE A 213 14.43 3.66 -22.30
N LYS A 214 15.77 3.62 -22.21
CA LYS A 214 16.65 3.95 -23.34
C LYS A 214 16.44 2.97 -24.50
N ARG A 215 16.33 1.67 -24.23
CA ARG A 215 16.08 0.63 -25.24
C ARG A 215 14.69 0.78 -25.87
N SER A 216 13.65 1.03 -25.07
CA SER A 216 12.29 1.26 -25.56
C SER A 216 12.19 2.48 -26.48
N ARG A 217 12.88 3.58 -26.16
CA ARG A 217 12.92 4.79 -26.98
C ARG A 217 13.68 4.60 -28.30
N ASN A 218 14.73 3.79 -28.31
CA ASN A 218 15.49 3.48 -29.53
C ASN A 218 14.76 2.50 -30.47
N VAL A 219 13.75 1.76 -29.97
CA VAL A 219 12.98 0.79 -30.75
C VAL A 219 11.77 1.43 -31.46
N SER A 220 11.36 2.65 -31.10
CA SER A 220 10.36 3.40 -31.87
C SER A 220 11.03 4.02 -33.11
N PRO A 221 10.83 3.48 -34.33
CA PRO A 221 11.49 4.00 -35.52
C PRO A 221 10.83 5.32 -35.91
N LYS A 222 11.63 6.27 -36.42
CA LYS A 222 11.13 7.43 -37.16
C LYS A 222 10.43 6.92 -38.43
N THR A 223 9.13 6.65 -38.38
CA THR A 223 8.29 6.51 -39.59
C THR A 223 7.65 7.85 -39.91
N SER A 224 8.46 8.78 -40.41
CA SER A 224 7.99 9.96 -41.14
C SER A 224 9.17 10.66 -41.81
N HIS A 225 9.75 10.01 -42.82
CA HIS A 225 10.29 10.70 -43.98
C HIS A 225 10.03 9.81 -45.20
N GLU A 226 9.66 10.47 -46.30
CA GLU A 226 9.45 9.93 -47.65
C GLU A 226 8.21 9.05 -47.87
N ARG A 227 7.08 9.72 -48.14
CA ARG A 227 6.35 9.39 -49.36
C ARG A 227 6.46 10.57 -50.32
N VAL A 228 7.08 10.23 -51.44
CA VAL A 228 7.17 10.91 -52.75
C VAL A 228 5.89 11.64 -53.12
#